data_AF-C3S7R1-F1
#
_entry.id   AF-C3S7R1-F1
#
_cell.length_a   1.000
_cell.length_b   1.000
_cell.length_c   1.000
_cell.angle_alpha   90.00
_cell.angle_beta   90.00
_cell.angle_gamma   90.00
#
_symmetry.space_group_name_H-M   'P 1'
#
loop_
_entity.id
_entity.type
_entity.pdbx_description
1 polymer ?
#
loop_
_entity_poly.entity_id
_entity_poly.type
_entity_poly.pdbx_seq_one_letter_code
_entity_poly.pdbx_strand_id
1 'polypeptide(L)'
;MPRKRKRRAPGVLDRVYSGGALSLEDAILSLLPNPPPPACRCGGAPCLGCGRRLHLVRNEDPSEYKDQLLKRTYCFVPPSAPAPPRVFHRVGWDQCKIVRQVMEESSSSNVLCSSYQEHSRFSCIGEALSTHVWDLLLERIGDHMMAYLLRFSSIF
;
A
#
# COMPACT_ATOMS: atom_id res chain seq x y z
N MET A 1 -22.71 -1.65 -19.51
CA MET A 1 -21.71 -0.81 -18.82
C MET A 1 -20.32 -1.30 -19.19
N PRO A 2 -19.41 -0.47 -19.72
CA PRO A 2 -18.08 -0.94 -20.08
C PRO A 2 -17.30 -1.21 -18.79
N ARG A 3 -16.93 -2.48 -18.57
CA ARG A 3 -15.98 -2.86 -17.51
C ARG A 3 -14.69 -2.06 -17.75
N LYS A 4 -14.35 -1.11 -16.87
CA LYS A 4 -13.04 -0.44 -16.90
C LYS A 4 -11.98 -1.54 -16.93
N ARG A 5 -11.27 -1.68 -18.04
CA ARG A 5 -10.17 -2.64 -18.16
C ARG A 5 -9.16 -2.29 -17.09
N LYS A 6 -8.97 -3.17 -16.10
CA LYS A 6 -7.86 -3.07 -15.14
C LYS A 6 -6.58 -2.89 -15.97
N ARG A 7 -5.81 -1.85 -15.71
CA ARG A 7 -4.54 -1.64 -16.41
C ARG A 7 -3.66 -2.83 -16.04
N ARG A 8 -3.33 -3.66 -17.03
CA ARG A 8 -2.47 -4.83 -16.82
C ARG A 8 -1.11 -4.34 -16.36
N ALA A 9 -0.50 -5.10 -15.45
CA ALA A 9 0.89 -4.89 -15.08
C ALA A 9 1.80 -4.99 -16.31
N PRO A 10 2.99 -4.36 -16.29
CA PRO A 10 4.03 -4.58 -17.29
C PRO A 10 4.17 -6.08 -17.57
N GLY A 11 4.35 -6.46 -18.84
CA GLY A 11 4.29 -7.85 -19.27
C GLY A 11 5.27 -8.79 -18.55
N VAL A 12 6.35 -8.25 -17.96
CA VAL A 12 7.28 -9.00 -17.11
C VAL A 12 6.64 -9.39 -15.78
N LEU A 13 5.99 -8.44 -15.07
CA LEU A 13 5.31 -8.72 -13.81
C LEU A 13 4.11 -9.66 -14.01
N ASP A 14 3.39 -9.49 -15.12
CA ASP A 14 2.25 -10.35 -15.48
C ASP A 14 2.70 -11.82 -15.64
N ARG A 15 3.89 -12.07 -16.20
CA ARG A 15 4.47 -13.41 -16.33
C ARG A 15 4.98 -13.97 -15.01
N VAL A 16 5.72 -13.17 -14.24
CA VAL A 16 6.33 -13.63 -12.97
C VAL A 16 5.26 -13.94 -11.93
N TYR A 17 4.22 -13.11 -11.85
CA TYR A 17 3.17 -13.23 -10.84
C TYR A 17 1.87 -13.82 -11.41
N SER A 18 1.90 -14.39 -12.61
CA SER A 18 0.73 -14.99 -13.28
C SER A 18 -0.51 -14.07 -13.28
N GLY A 19 -0.29 -12.77 -13.52
CA GLY A 19 -1.32 -11.73 -13.50
C GLY A 19 -1.81 -11.28 -12.12
N GLY A 20 -1.14 -11.71 -11.04
CA GLY A 20 -1.45 -11.32 -9.67
C GLY A 20 -0.97 -9.91 -9.28
N ALA A 21 -0.04 -9.31 -10.03
CA ALA A 21 0.43 -7.96 -9.78
C ALA A 21 -0.63 -6.93 -10.21
N LEU A 22 -1.11 -6.13 -9.26
CA LEU A 22 -2.12 -5.10 -9.47
C LEU A 22 -1.49 -3.71 -9.34
N SER A 23 -2.15 -2.67 -9.86
CA SER A 23 -1.80 -1.31 -9.45
C SER A 23 -1.91 -1.18 -7.94
N LEU A 24 -1.11 -0.32 -7.30
CA LEU A 24 -1.16 -0.14 -5.85
C LEU A 24 -2.59 0.20 -5.38
N GLU A 25 -3.30 1.02 -6.15
CA GLU A 25 -4.72 1.32 -5.93
C GLU A 25 -5.60 0.06 -5.95
N ASP A 26 -5.53 -0.75 -7.02
CA ASP A 26 -6.35 -1.94 -7.15
C ASP A 26 -5.97 -3.02 -6.11
N ALA A 27 -4.69 -3.11 -5.73
CA ALA A 27 -4.21 -3.98 -4.67
C ALA A 27 -4.84 -3.60 -3.33
N ILE A 28 -4.73 -2.33 -2.92
CA ILE A 28 -5.36 -1.82 -1.68
C ILE A 28 -6.85 -2.10 -1.68
N LEU A 29 -7.56 -1.79 -2.77
CA LEU A 29 -9.00 -2.01 -2.87
C LEU A 29 -9.38 -3.50 -2.83
N SER A 30 -8.51 -4.39 -3.32
CA SER A 30 -8.71 -5.84 -3.27
C SER A 30 -8.54 -6.44 -1.87
N LEU A 31 -7.76 -5.78 -1.00
CA LEU A 31 -7.58 -6.17 0.40
C LEU A 31 -8.76 -5.75 1.29
N LEU A 32 -9.63 -4.86 0.80
CA LEU A 32 -10.80 -4.43 1.56
C LEU A 32 -11.89 -5.50 1.58
N PRO A 33 -12.62 -5.64 2.70
CA PRO A 33 -13.76 -6.56 2.77
C PRO A 33 -14.78 -6.26 1.67
N ASN A 34 -15.33 -7.33 1.09
CA ASN A 34 -16.41 -7.29 0.13
C ASN A 34 -17.48 -8.32 0.54
N PRO A 35 -18.69 -7.93 0.95
CA PRO A 35 -19.22 -6.56 0.98
C PRO A 35 -18.59 -5.66 2.07
N PRO A 36 -18.75 -4.33 1.99
CA PRO A 36 -18.33 -3.42 3.06
C PRO A 36 -18.98 -3.79 4.40
N PRO A 37 -18.30 -3.56 5.53
CA PRO A 37 -18.87 -3.87 6.84
C PRO A 37 -20.13 -3.03 7.08
N PRO A 38 -21.22 -3.63 7.59
CA PRO A 38 -22.52 -2.98 7.72
C PRO A 38 -22.54 -1.80 8.71
N ALA A 39 -21.61 -1.77 9.66
CA ALA A 39 -21.46 -0.67 10.61
C ALA A 39 -19.99 -0.23 10.66
N CYS A 40 -19.69 0.87 9.98
CA CYS A 40 -18.37 1.50 10.08
C CYS A 40 -18.31 2.34 11.36
N ARG A 41 -17.28 2.14 12.18
CA ARG A 41 -17.06 2.90 13.43
C ARG A 41 -16.29 4.22 13.22
N CYS A 42 -16.42 4.82 12.03
CA CYS A 42 -15.62 5.97 11.62
C CYS A 42 -16.13 7.33 12.14
N GLY A 43 -17.16 7.34 13.01
CA GLY A 43 -17.64 8.56 13.68
C GLY A 43 -18.16 9.65 12.74
N GLY A 44 -18.57 9.30 11.51
CA GLY A 44 -19.04 10.24 10.49
C GLY A 44 -17.96 10.77 9.54
N ALA A 45 -16.67 10.59 9.85
CA ALA A 45 -15.59 10.88 8.91
C ALA A 45 -15.41 9.68 7.95
N PRO A 46 -15.34 9.88 6.61
CA PRO A 46 -15.12 8.76 5.69
C PRO A 46 -13.74 8.13 5.93
N CYS A 47 -13.67 6.80 6.00
CA CYS A 47 -12.42 6.03 6.09
C CYS A 47 -12.25 5.11 4.87
N LEU A 48 -11.09 4.45 4.74
CA LEU A 48 -10.83 3.51 3.64
C LEU A 48 -11.89 2.40 3.56
N GLY A 49 -12.37 1.88 4.68
CA GLY A 49 -13.33 0.78 4.73
C GLY A 49 -14.70 1.12 4.13
N CYS A 50 -15.24 2.31 4.42
CA CYS A 50 -16.56 2.74 3.94
C CYS A 50 -16.50 3.59 2.67
N GLY A 51 -15.52 4.50 2.57
CA GLY A 51 -15.32 5.38 1.41
C GLY A 51 -14.56 4.72 0.26
N ARG A 52 -13.82 3.63 0.54
CA ARG A 52 -13.06 2.84 -0.45
C ARG A 52 -12.24 3.76 -1.37
N ARG A 53 -12.49 3.71 -2.67
CA ARG A 53 -11.80 4.51 -3.69
C ARG A 53 -11.97 6.03 -3.48
N LEU A 54 -13.12 6.50 -3.01
CA LEU A 54 -13.36 7.93 -2.76
C LEU A 54 -12.60 8.46 -1.55
N HIS A 55 -12.26 7.58 -0.60
CA HIS A 55 -11.39 7.95 0.50
C HIS A 55 -9.91 7.89 0.09
N LEU A 56 -9.54 6.84 -0.67
CA LEU A 56 -8.17 6.63 -1.13
C LEU A 56 -7.72 7.73 -2.10
N VAL A 57 -8.60 8.21 -2.97
CA VAL A 57 -8.26 9.21 -4.00
C VAL A 57 -9.24 10.37 -3.96
N ARG A 58 -8.74 11.55 -3.61
CA ARG A 58 -9.47 12.82 -3.66
C ARG A 58 -9.11 13.60 -4.91
N ASN A 59 -9.98 14.53 -5.32
CA ASN A 59 -9.78 15.30 -6.54
C ASN A 59 -8.57 16.23 -6.44
N GLU A 60 -8.35 16.75 -5.23
CA GLU A 60 -7.34 17.72 -4.82
C GLU A 60 -5.97 17.07 -4.62
N ASP A 61 -5.89 15.74 -4.61
CA ASP A 61 -4.62 15.04 -4.42
C ASP A 61 -3.65 15.32 -5.59
N PRO A 62 -2.33 15.41 -5.33
CA PRO A 62 -1.32 15.64 -6.36
C PRO A 62 -1.37 14.61 -7.49
N SER A 63 -1.00 15.01 -8.71
CA SER A 63 -0.88 14.09 -9.84
C SER A 63 0.17 13.01 -9.60
N GLU A 64 1.25 13.33 -8.89
CA GLU A 64 2.26 12.37 -8.49
C GLU A 64 1.67 11.24 -7.64
N TYR A 65 0.83 11.57 -6.66
CA TYR A 65 0.09 10.58 -5.88
C TYR A 65 -0.87 9.75 -6.74
N LYS A 66 -1.70 10.43 -7.55
CA LYS A 66 -2.78 9.78 -8.31
C LYS A 66 -2.28 8.92 -9.46
N ASP A 67 -1.28 9.39 -10.20
CA ASP A 67 -0.86 8.78 -11.46
C ASP A 67 0.46 8.03 -11.36
N GLN A 68 1.42 8.51 -10.57
CA GLN A 68 2.68 7.78 -10.37
C GLN A 68 2.48 6.71 -9.30
N LEU A 69 2.17 7.10 -8.07
CA LEU A 69 2.10 6.16 -6.96
C LEU A 69 0.93 5.17 -7.13
N LEU A 70 -0.31 5.65 -7.26
CA LEU A 70 -1.47 4.75 -7.21
C LEU A 70 -1.65 3.89 -8.47
N LYS A 71 -1.31 4.42 -9.64
CA LYS A 71 -1.61 3.78 -10.94
C LYS A 71 -0.41 3.17 -11.64
N ARG A 72 0.81 3.61 -11.35
CA ARG A 72 2.04 3.14 -12.01
C ARG A 72 2.97 2.36 -11.10
N THR A 73 2.78 2.43 -9.78
CA THR A 73 3.36 1.46 -8.85
C THR A 73 2.51 0.20 -8.85
N TYR A 74 3.18 -0.95 -8.92
CA TYR A 74 2.52 -2.25 -8.90
C TYR A 74 2.81 -2.96 -7.59
N CYS A 75 1.81 -3.68 -7.10
CA CYS A 75 1.85 -4.40 -5.84
C CYS A 75 1.35 -5.83 -6.06
N PHE A 76 2.11 -6.79 -5.55
CA PHE A 76 1.74 -8.20 -5.49
C PHE A 76 1.68 -8.65 -4.03
N VAL A 77 0.51 -9.16 -3.62
CA VAL A 77 0.31 -9.78 -2.31
C VAL A 77 0.17 -11.30 -2.55
N PRO A 78 1.04 -12.14 -1.99
CA PRO A 78 0.98 -13.57 -2.19
C PRO A 78 -0.28 -14.15 -1.51
N PRO A 79 -0.89 -15.21 -2.08
CA PRO A 79 -2.04 -15.87 -1.46
C PRO A 79 -1.76 -16.44 -0.06
N SER A 80 -0.50 -16.70 0.26
CA SER A 80 -0.04 -17.16 1.57
C SER A 80 0.12 -16.04 2.61
N ALA A 81 -0.10 -14.78 2.24
CA ALA A 81 -0.02 -13.66 3.17
C ALA A 81 -1.10 -13.78 4.27
N PRO A 82 -0.84 -13.26 5.48
CA PRO A 82 -1.86 -13.17 6.52
C PRO A 82 -3.07 -12.35 6.08
N ALA A 83 -4.20 -12.50 6.78
CA ALA A 83 -5.38 -11.71 6.51
C ALA A 83 -5.09 -10.20 6.69
N PRO A 84 -5.57 -9.33 5.78
CA PRO A 84 -5.32 -7.90 5.87
C PRO A 84 -6.02 -7.27 7.09
N PRO A 85 -5.41 -6.22 7.68
CA PRO A 85 -5.99 -5.53 8.82
C PRO A 85 -7.31 -4.84 8.44
N ARG A 86 -8.23 -4.81 9.39
CA ARG A 86 -9.53 -4.11 9.27
C ARG A 86 -9.55 -2.78 10.02
N VAL A 87 -8.36 -2.28 10.34
CA VAL A 87 -8.12 -1.05 11.10
C VAL A 87 -7.49 -0.05 10.15
N PHE A 88 -8.24 1.01 9.83
CA PHE A 88 -7.87 2.01 8.81
C PHE A 88 -7.63 3.41 9.41
N HIS A 89 -7.53 3.52 10.74
CA HIS A 89 -7.26 4.80 11.38
C HIS A 89 -5.76 5.03 11.58
N ARG A 90 -5.37 6.30 11.72
CA ARG A 90 -4.01 6.67 12.08
C ARG A 90 -3.76 6.47 13.58
N VAL A 91 -2.62 5.88 13.94
CA VAL A 91 -2.14 5.77 15.33
C VAL A 91 -1.03 6.79 15.61
N GLY A 92 -0.65 7.57 14.59
CA GLY A 92 0.27 8.71 14.71
C GLY A 92 1.72 8.35 14.42
N TRP A 93 1.99 7.23 13.76
CA TRP A 93 3.34 6.93 13.32
C TRP A 93 3.63 7.66 12.01
N ASP A 94 4.90 8.02 11.85
CA ASP A 94 5.41 8.60 10.63
C ASP A 94 5.82 7.47 9.66
N GLN A 95 5.72 7.72 8.36
CA GLN A 95 6.05 6.72 7.35
C GLN A 95 7.47 6.16 7.53
N CYS A 96 8.45 7.03 7.79
CA CYS A 96 9.83 6.62 8.07
C CYS A 96 9.94 5.62 9.22
N LYS A 97 9.13 5.77 10.28
CA LYS A 97 9.14 4.86 11.43
C LYS A 97 8.57 3.50 11.05
N ILE A 98 7.46 3.48 10.30
CA ILE A 98 6.86 2.23 9.80
C ILE A 98 7.85 1.51 8.87
N VAL A 99 8.44 2.22 7.92
CA VAL A 99 9.42 1.67 6.98
C VAL A 99 10.61 1.07 7.73
N ARG A 100 11.20 1.81 8.68
CA ARG A 100 12.33 1.32 9.49
C ARG A 100 11.96 0.07 10.27
N GLN A 101 10.82 0.07 10.95
CA GLN A 101 10.40 -1.09 11.74
C GLN A 101 10.18 -2.32 10.85
N VAL A 102 9.52 -2.16 9.71
CA VAL A 102 9.32 -3.28 8.77
C VAL A 102 10.66 -3.80 8.24
N MET A 103 11.61 -2.92 7.94
CA MET A 103 12.96 -3.32 7.52
C MET A 103 13.73 -4.07 8.62
N GLU A 104 13.66 -3.62 9.87
CA GLU A 104 14.33 -4.28 11.00
C GLU A 104 13.70 -5.66 11.31
N GLU A 105 12.37 -5.77 11.24
CA GLU A 105 11.65 -7.03 11.48
C GLU A 105 11.78 -8.06 10.35
N SER A 106 12.04 -7.61 9.11
CA SER A 106 12.04 -8.47 7.92
C SER A 106 13.43 -8.96 7.49
N SER A 107 14.41 -8.89 8.40
CA SER A 107 15.87 -9.03 8.22
C SER A 107 16.39 -10.30 7.48
N SER A 108 15.54 -11.17 6.96
CA SER A 108 15.95 -12.35 6.16
C SER A 108 15.08 -12.70 4.96
N SER A 109 13.99 -11.97 4.66
CA SER A 109 13.04 -12.41 3.62
C SER A 109 12.40 -11.31 2.76
N ASN A 110 12.62 -10.02 3.06
CA ASN A 110 12.03 -8.91 2.30
C ASN A 110 13.08 -8.13 1.50
N VAL A 111 12.76 -7.82 0.24
CA VAL A 111 13.59 -7.00 -0.67
C VAL A 111 13.86 -5.61 -0.09
N LEU A 112 12.99 -5.11 0.80
CA LEU A 112 13.23 -3.88 1.56
C LEU A 112 14.53 -3.91 2.37
N CYS A 113 15.03 -5.09 2.75
CA CYS A 113 16.29 -5.28 3.47
C CYS A 113 17.50 -5.45 2.55
N SER A 114 17.30 -5.62 1.24
CA SER A 114 18.42 -5.63 0.28
C SER A 114 18.98 -4.21 0.18
N SER A 115 20.29 -4.03 0.44
CA SER A 115 20.98 -2.73 0.59
C SER A 115 20.79 -1.98 1.93
N TYR A 116 20.44 -2.66 3.02
CA TYR A 116 20.54 -2.06 4.36
C TYR A 116 21.99 -1.61 4.63
N GLN A 117 22.23 -0.30 4.71
CA GLN A 117 23.53 0.23 5.12
C GLN A 117 23.55 0.40 6.64
N GLU A 118 24.42 -0.35 7.32
CA GLU A 118 24.58 -0.32 8.78
C GLU A 118 24.88 1.10 9.32
N HIS A 119 25.45 1.97 8.49
CA HIS A 119 25.92 3.29 8.90
C HIS A 119 24.81 4.36 8.89
N SER A 120 23.78 4.21 8.06
CA SER A 120 22.62 5.13 7.99
C SER A 120 21.36 4.55 8.63
N ARG A 121 21.32 3.23 8.91
CA ARG A 121 20.13 2.48 9.35
C ARG A 121 18.92 2.66 8.42
N PHE A 122 19.16 3.04 7.17
CA PHE A 122 18.15 3.39 6.18
C PHE A 122 18.68 3.16 4.77
N SER A 123 17.93 2.45 3.92
CA SER A 123 18.34 2.15 2.54
C SER A 123 17.76 3.19 1.57
N CYS A 124 18.30 3.26 0.34
CA CYS A 124 17.72 4.09 -0.73
C CYS A 124 16.26 3.70 -1.03
N ILE A 125 15.90 2.43 -0.83
CA ILE A 125 14.53 1.94 -0.89
C ILE A 125 13.69 2.54 0.24
N GLY A 126 14.24 2.61 1.46
CA GLY A 126 13.59 3.26 2.59
C GLY A 126 13.29 4.74 2.34
N GLU A 127 14.22 5.46 1.72
CA GLU A 127 14.03 6.87 1.31
C GLU A 127 12.93 7.00 0.26
N ALA A 128 12.93 6.15 -0.77
CA ALA A 128 11.89 6.14 -1.80
C ALA A 128 10.49 5.87 -1.21
N LEU A 129 10.40 5.05 -0.15
CA LEU A 129 9.15 4.74 0.56
C LEU A 129 8.75 5.78 1.61
N SER A 130 9.56 6.81 1.80
CA SER A 130 9.37 7.86 2.82
C SER A 130 9.22 9.26 2.23
N THR A 131 8.89 9.34 0.95
CA THR A 131 8.55 10.62 0.30
C THR A 131 7.14 11.08 0.70
N HIS A 132 6.83 12.36 0.45
CA HIS A 132 5.52 12.95 0.75
C HIS A 132 4.32 12.20 0.15
N VAL A 133 4.47 11.58 -1.03
CA VAL A 133 3.36 10.80 -1.62
C VAL A 133 3.05 9.52 -0.83
N TRP A 134 4.05 8.93 -0.16
CA TRP A 134 3.87 7.79 0.74
C TRP A 134 3.29 8.23 2.09
N ASP A 135 3.65 9.41 2.60
CA ASP A 135 3.00 10.00 3.77
C ASP A 135 1.51 10.23 3.49
N LEU A 136 1.17 10.76 2.32
CA LEU A 136 -0.23 10.93 1.92
C LEU A 136 -0.93 9.58 1.81
N LEU A 137 -0.29 8.55 1.27
CA LEU A 137 -0.85 7.21 1.25
C LEU A 137 -1.11 6.68 2.67
N LEU A 138 -0.17 6.87 3.58
CA LEU A 138 -0.31 6.51 4.99
C LEU A 138 -1.52 7.19 5.64
N GLU A 139 -1.73 8.48 5.40
CA GLU A 139 -2.94 9.21 5.83
C GLU A 139 -4.24 8.59 5.31
N ARG A 140 -4.23 7.99 4.10
CA ARG A 140 -5.43 7.37 3.51
C ARG A 140 -5.71 5.97 4.03
N ILE A 141 -4.67 5.17 4.29
CA ILE A 141 -4.84 3.74 4.57
C ILE A 141 -4.66 3.37 6.03
N GLY A 142 -4.00 4.22 6.81
CA GLY A 142 -3.67 3.99 8.21
C GLY A 142 -2.42 3.14 8.41
N ASP A 143 -1.85 3.23 9.61
CA ASP A 143 -0.55 2.66 9.98
C ASP A 143 -0.52 1.14 9.79
N HIS A 144 -1.58 0.45 10.22
CA HIS A 144 -1.66 -1.02 10.13
C HIS A 144 -1.68 -1.52 8.69
N MET A 145 -2.44 -0.87 7.81
CA MET A 145 -2.49 -1.27 6.40
C MET A 145 -1.17 -0.95 5.71
N MET A 146 -0.54 0.18 6.02
CA MET A 146 0.78 0.51 5.50
C MET A 146 1.82 -0.53 5.90
N ALA A 147 1.89 -0.86 7.20
CA ALA A 147 2.79 -1.89 7.70
C ALA A 147 2.54 -3.25 7.03
N TYR A 148 1.27 -3.62 6.85
CA TYR A 148 0.89 -4.85 6.15
C TYR A 148 1.40 -4.88 4.70
N LEU A 149 1.19 -3.80 3.93
CA LEU A 149 1.66 -3.72 2.55
C LEU A 149 3.18 -3.85 2.49
N LEU A 150 3.91 -3.09 3.28
CA LEU A 150 5.37 -3.12 3.26
C LEU A 150 5.94 -4.50 3.67
N ARG A 151 5.25 -5.20 4.57
CA ARG A 151 5.71 -6.48 5.11
C ARG A 151 5.35 -7.70 4.25
N PHE A 152 4.17 -7.70 3.66
CA PHE A 152 3.60 -8.88 3.02
C PHE A 152 3.35 -8.71 1.53
N SER A 153 3.86 -7.64 0.91
CA SER A 153 3.74 -7.44 -0.53
C SER A 153 5.09 -7.16 -1.18
N SER A 154 5.15 -7.39 -2.50
CA SER A 154 6.23 -6.93 -3.36
C SER A 154 5.75 -5.71 -4.15
N ILE A 155 6.48 -4.60 -4.05
CA ILE A 155 6.13 -3.31 -4.65
C ILE A 155 7.17 -2.95 -5.72
N PHE A 156 6.72 -2.52 -6.91
CA PHE A 156 7.53 -2.23 -8.11
C PHE A 156 7.20 -0.86 -8.69
#